data_AF-E3NG72-F1
#
_entry.id   AF-E3NG72-F1
#
_cell.length_a   1.000
_cell.length_b   1.000
_cell.length_c   1.000
_cell.angle_alpha   90.00
_cell.angle_beta   90.00
_cell.angle_gamma   90.00
#
_symmetry.space_group_name_H-M   'P 1'
#
loop_
_entity.id
_entity.type
_entity.pdbx_description
1 polymer ?
#
loop_
_entity_poly.entity_id
_entity_poly.type
_entity_poly.pdbx_seq_one_letter_code
_entity_poly.pdbx_strand_id
1 'polypeptide(L)'
;MDCEICFEPFSDNLGNHVPIIFPDCGHSFCKSCVDSLENRKCPKCRKTRFQPHEINVEVVEFIQTNARPVCGGCANEYNIEGNHNPRILPDCCHTICSTCIDDIADVEIGCPTCFNPNFISLFDSECFIKNYLLIEIVRNY
;
A
#
# COMPACT_ATOMS: atom_id res chain seq x y z
N MET A 1 8.08 -6.28 -12.36
CA MET A 1 6.83 -5.60 -11.96
C MET A 1 6.97 -4.18 -12.40
N ASP A 2 6.06 -3.73 -13.25
CA ASP A 2 6.31 -2.57 -14.09
C ASP A 2 5.18 -1.56 -13.89
N CYS A 3 5.50 -0.27 -13.99
CA CYS A 3 4.49 0.78 -13.89
C CYS A 3 3.55 0.71 -15.08
N GLU A 4 2.24 0.61 -14.87
CA GLU A 4 1.25 0.47 -15.96
C GLU A 4 1.08 1.71 -16.86
N ILE A 5 1.77 2.83 -16.57
CA ILE A 5 1.73 4.05 -17.38
C ILE A 5 2.91 4.09 -18.36
N CYS A 6 4.13 3.92 -17.86
CA CYS A 6 5.35 3.98 -18.66
C CYS A 6 5.92 2.61 -19.05
N PHE A 7 5.40 1.53 -18.48
CA PHE A 7 5.85 0.14 -18.65
C PHE A 7 7.30 -0.12 -18.24
N GLU A 8 7.91 0.82 -17.49
CA GLU A 8 9.23 0.64 -16.92
C GLU A 8 9.16 -0.06 -15.55
N PRO A 9 10.16 -0.88 -15.20
CA PRO A 9 10.23 -1.55 -13.90
C PRO A 9 10.17 -0.56 -12.73
N PHE A 10 9.54 -0.97 -11.63
CA PHE A 10 9.66 -0.24 -10.37
C PHE A 10 11.08 -0.33 -9.82
N SER A 11 11.52 0.73 -9.12
CA SER A 11 12.82 0.78 -8.44
C SER A 11 12.68 0.95 -6.94
N ASP A 12 13.64 0.38 -6.21
CA ASP A 12 13.84 0.59 -4.78
C ASP A 12 14.57 1.91 -4.46
N ASN A 13 15.32 2.43 -5.41
CA ASN A 13 15.93 3.74 -5.32
C ASN A 13 14.80 4.80 -5.27
N LEU A 14 14.87 5.73 -4.31
CA LEU A 14 13.93 6.85 -4.09
C LEU A 14 13.88 7.88 -5.25
N GLY A 15 14.25 7.46 -6.46
CA GLY A 15 14.23 8.23 -7.69
C GLY A 15 12.90 8.12 -8.45
N ASN A 16 12.96 8.22 -9.78
CA ASN A 16 11.79 8.37 -10.64
C ASN A 16 10.88 7.13 -10.69
N HIS A 17 11.44 5.93 -10.51
CA HIS A 17 10.72 4.68 -10.66
C HIS A 17 10.21 4.08 -9.34
N VAL A 18 10.35 4.80 -8.21
CA VAL A 18 9.82 4.36 -6.91
C VAL A 18 8.28 4.24 -6.97
N PRO A 19 7.68 3.15 -6.48
CA PRO A 19 6.23 2.96 -6.48
C PRO A 19 5.56 3.92 -5.50
N ILE A 20 4.59 4.68 -5.97
CA ILE A 20 3.75 5.57 -5.18
C ILE A 20 2.35 4.98 -5.08
N ILE A 21 1.76 4.95 -3.88
CA ILE A 21 0.38 4.55 -3.63
C ILE A 21 -0.58 5.72 -3.87
N PHE A 22 -1.74 5.42 -4.48
CA PHE A 22 -2.93 6.26 -4.42
C PHE A 22 -3.77 5.88 -3.20
N PRO A 23 -3.70 6.60 -2.07
CA PRO A 23 -4.29 6.16 -0.80
C PRO A 23 -5.79 5.85 -0.89
N ASP A 24 -6.56 6.64 -1.65
CA ASP A 24 -8.01 6.49 -1.79
C ASP A 24 -8.46 5.26 -2.62
N CYS A 25 -7.53 4.54 -3.25
CA CYS A 25 -7.84 3.36 -4.06
C CYS A 25 -6.80 2.24 -4.06
N GLY A 26 -5.61 2.46 -3.49
CA GLY A 26 -4.55 1.47 -3.30
C GLY A 26 -3.84 1.00 -4.56
N HIS A 27 -4.08 1.65 -5.71
CA HIS A 27 -3.28 1.42 -6.91
C HIS A 27 -1.93 2.12 -6.80
N SER A 28 -0.89 1.53 -7.39
CA SER A 28 0.44 2.13 -7.42
C SER A 28 0.94 2.40 -8.83
N PHE A 29 1.68 3.50 -8.98
CA PHE A 29 2.38 3.89 -10.21
C PHE A 29 3.72 4.52 -9.83
N CYS A 30 4.67 4.59 -10.76
CA CYS A 30 5.97 5.15 -10.43
C CYS A 30 5.89 6.68 -10.22
N LYS A 31 6.79 7.21 -9.39
CA LYS A 31 6.84 8.62 -9.01
C LYS A 31 6.82 9.57 -10.21
N SER A 32 7.64 9.34 -11.23
CA SER A 32 7.68 10.21 -12.42
C SER A 32 6.34 10.28 -13.16
N CYS A 33 5.65 9.14 -13.29
CA CYS A 33 4.32 9.11 -13.88
C CYS A 33 3.30 9.82 -13.00
N VAL A 34 3.33 9.62 -11.67
CA VAL A 34 2.40 10.30 -10.75
C VAL A 34 2.62 11.81 -10.74
N ASP A 35 3.87 12.26 -10.69
CA ASP A 35 4.22 13.69 -10.72
C ASP A 35 3.78 14.38 -12.02
N SER A 36 3.66 13.62 -13.11
CA SER A 36 3.20 14.12 -14.41
C SER A 36 1.67 14.19 -14.54
N LEU A 37 0.89 13.74 -13.55
CA LEU A 37 -0.57 13.76 -13.59
C LEU A 37 -1.14 15.13 -13.26
N GLU A 38 -1.80 15.77 -14.24
CA GLU A 38 -2.41 17.10 -14.08
C GLU A 38 -3.54 17.15 -13.03
N ASN A 39 -4.31 16.06 -12.88
CA ASN A 39 -5.57 16.09 -12.12
C ASN A 39 -5.55 15.26 -10.81
N ARG A 40 -4.38 14.77 -10.37
CA ARG A 40 -4.21 13.93 -9.16
C ARG A 40 -5.19 12.75 -9.06
N LYS A 41 -5.80 12.30 -10.16
CA LYS A 41 -6.71 11.15 -10.17
C LYS A 41 -5.92 9.89 -10.47
N CYS A 42 -6.32 8.81 -9.83
CA CYS A 42 -5.78 7.48 -10.14
C CYS A 42 -6.04 7.16 -11.62
N PRO A 43 -5.00 6.86 -12.43
CA PRO A 43 -5.17 6.50 -13.84
C PRO A 43 -6.04 5.26 -14.07
N LYS A 44 -6.08 4.32 -13.12
CA LYS A 44 -6.90 3.10 -13.22
C LYS A 44 -8.38 3.31 -12.88
N CYS A 45 -8.67 3.90 -11.72
CA CYS A 45 -10.05 3.96 -11.21
C CYS A 45 -10.63 5.37 -11.10
N ARG A 46 -9.86 6.40 -11.48
CA ARG A 46 -10.23 7.82 -11.49
C ARG A 46 -10.61 8.43 -10.13
N LYS A 47 -10.47 7.69 -9.02
CA LYS A 47 -10.60 8.25 -7.68
C LYS A 47 -9.57 9.37 -7.50
N THR A 48 -10.03 10.49 -6.96
CA THR A 48 -9.19 11.66 -6.65
C THR A 48 -8.32 11.33 -5.46
N ARG A 49 -7.10 11.86 -5.48
CA ARG A 49 -6.16 11.74 -4.38
C ARG A 49 -6.23 12.95 -3.45
N PHE A 50 -6.62 12.72 -2.20
CA PHE A 50 -6.69 13.78 -1.19
C PHE A 50 -5.41 13.92 -0.35
N GLN A 51 -4.62 12.85 -0.23
CA GLN A 51 -3.42 12.78 0.61
C GLN A 51 -2.10 12.85 -0.20
N PRO A 52 -0.97 13.31 0.39
CA PRO A 52 0.35 13.39 -0.25
C PRO A 52 0.95 12.03 -0.66
N HIS A 53 2.13 12.04 -1.29
CA HIS A 53 2.68 10.86 -1.99
C HIS A 53 3.26 9.96 -0.93
N GLU A 54 2.69 8.78 -0.73
CA GLU A 54 3.29 7.78 0.13
C GLU A 54 3.86 6.67 -0.74
N ILE A 55 5.15 6.44 -0.55
CA ILE A 55 5.90 5.37 -1.19
C ILE A 55 5.28 4.06 -0.74
N ASN A 56 5.12 3.12 -1.67
CA ASN A 56 4.73 1.75 -1.33
C ASN A 56 5.94 1.03 -0.71
N VAL A 57 6.18 1.27 0.58
CA VAL A 57 7.40 0.82 1.26
C VAL A 57 7.55 -0.70 1.25
N GLU A 58 6.44 -1.44 1.32
CA GLU A 58 6.47 -2.91 1.25
C GLU A 58 6.86 -3.43 -0.14
N VAL A 59 6.48 -2.72 -1.21
CA VAL A 59 6.95 -3.04 -2.57
C VAL A 59 8.43 -2.69 -2.73
N VAL A 60 8.90 -1.59 -2.14
CA VAL A 60 10.32 -1.22 -2.13
C VAL A 60 11.13 -2.30 -1.41
N GLU A 61 10.70 -2.73 -0.22
CA GLU A 61 11.35 -3.79 0.54
C GLU A 61 11.38 -5.11 -0.24
N PHE A 62 10.29 -5.46 -0.92
CA PHE A 62 10.26 -6.62 -1.82
C PHE A 62 11.30 -6.50 -2.94
N ILE A 63 11.42 -5.36 -3.61
CA ILE A 63 12.41 -5.17 -4.69
C ILE A 63 13.84 -5.31 -4.14
N GLN A 64 14.11 -4.80 -2.94
CA GLN A 64 15.43 -4.86 -2.30
C GLN A 64 15.83 -6.27 -1.88
N THR A 65 14.89 -7.00 -1.29
CA THR A 65 15.17 -8.28 -0.60
C THR A 65 14.84 -9.49 -1.46
N ASN A 66 13.93 -9.34 -2.42
CA ASN A 66 13.28 -10.42 -3.17
C ASN A 66 12.67 -11.51 -2.25
N ALA A 67 12.36 -11.15 -1.00
CA ALA A 67 11.76 -12.03 -0.01
C ALA A 67 10.24 -11.98 -0.09
N ARG A 68 9.57 -13.07 0.31
CA ARG A 68 8.11 -13.10 0.34
C ARG A 68 7.58 -12.03 1.29
N PRO A 69 6.66 -11.14 0.85
CA PRO A 69 6.17 -10.06 1.70
C PRO A 69 5.42 -10.56 2.94
N VAL A 70 5.67 -9.91 4.08
CA VAL A 70 5.04 -10.20 5.38
C VAL A 70 4.30 -8.98 5.94
N CYS A 71 3.31 -9.24 6.79
CA CYS A 71 2.56 -8.19 7.47
C CYS A 71 3.42 -7.46 8.50
N GLY A 72 3.46 -6.13 8.44
CA GLY A 72 4.21 -5.31 9.41
C GLY A 72 3.66 -5.36 10.85
N GLY A 73 2.43 -5.84 11.05
CA GLY A 73 1.81 -6.00 12.37
C GLY A 73 2.07 -7.37 13.03
N CYS A 74 1.90 -8.46 12.29
CA CYS A 74 2.00 -9.83 12.84
C CYS A 74 3.18 -10.65 12.30
N ALA A 75 3.96 -10.12 11.36
CA ALA A 75 5.08 -10.78 10.68
C ALA A 75 4.74 -12.07 9.90
N ASN A 76 3.46 -12.42 9.77
CA ASN A 76 3.04 -13.53 8.92
C ASN A 76 3.06 -13.13 7.43
N GLU A 77 3.35 -14.09 6.56
CA GLU A 77 3.31 -13.90 5.11
C GLU A 77 1.93 -13.47 4.63
N TYR A 78 1.89 -12.57 3.65
CA TYR A 78 0.64 -12.22 3.00
C TYR A 78 0.10 -13.39 2.16
N ASN A 79 -1.22 -13.43 2.04
CA ASN A 79 -1.96 -14.31 1.15
C ASN A 79 -3.01 -13.54 0.34
N ILE A 80 -3.43 -14.12 -0.76
CA ILE A 80 -4.50 -13.57 -1.62
C ILE A 80 -5.87 -14.12 -1.24
N GLU A 81 -5.89 -15.35 -0.72
CA GLU A 81 -7.07 -16.08 -0.28
C GLU A 81 -7.00 -16.19 1.24
N GLY A 82 -7.99 -15.61 1.93
CA GLY A 82 -8.05 -15.59 3.40
C GLY A 82 -7.88 -14.20 4.00
N ASN A 83 -7.47 -14.17 5.27
CA ASN A 83 -7.44 -12.98 6.14
C ASN A 83 -6.04 -12.36 6.30
N HIS A 84 -5.01 -12.91 5.64
CA HIS A 84 -3.69 -12.28 5.53
C HIS A 84 -3.54 -11.51 4.21
N ASN A 85 -4.60 -10.87 3.73
CA ASN A 85 -4.53 -10.06 2.52
C ASN A 85 -4.03 -8.65 2.84
N PRO A 86 -3.18 -8.05 1.99
CA PRO A 86 -2.54 -6.77 2.27
C PRO A 86 -3.50 -5.59 2.11
N ARG A 87 -3.54 -4.74 3.14
CA ARG A 87 -4.44 -3.60 3.29
C ARG A 87 -3.67 -2.37 3.74
N ILE A 88 -3.99 -1.25 3.14
CA ILE A 88 -3.33 0.04 3.32
C ILE A 88 -4.05 0.78 4.44
N LEU A 89 -3.24 1.28 5.38
CA LEU A 89 -3.64 2.18 6.43
C LEU A 89 -3.74 3.62 5.87
N PRO A 90 -4.91 4.28 5.87
CA PRO A 90 -5.14 5.55 5.12
C PRO A 90 -4.22 6.75 5.43
N ASP A 91 -3.78 6.97 6.67
CA ASP A 91 -2.99 8.17 7.04
C ASP A 91 -1.46 7.99 7.01
N CYS A 92 -0.96 6.76 6.82
CA CYS A 92 0.49 6.48 6.75
C CYS A 92 0.88 5.49 5.66
N CYS A 93 -0.10 4.98 4.92
CA CYS A 93 -0.02 4.02 3.82
C CYS A 93 0.80 2.76 4.09
N HIS A 94 1.14 2.46 5.34
CA HIS A 94 1.69 1.17 5.69
C HIS A 94 0.69 0.08 5.42
N THR A 95 1.21 -1.05 4.98
CA THR A 95 0.41 -2.21 4.65
C THR A 95 0.42 -3.18 5.83
N ILE A 96 -0.77 -3.59 6.27
CA ILE A 96 -0.97 -4.67 7.24
C ILE A 96 -2.03 -5.65 6.73
N CYS A 97 -2.23 -6.79 7.39
CA CYS A 97 -3.25 -7.75 7.00
C CYS A 97 -4.65 -7.40 7.54
N SER A 98 -5.69 -7.95 6.92
CA SER A 98 -7.07 -7.80 7.41
C SER A 98 -7.27 -8.32 8.84
N THR A 99 -6.61 -9.41 9.25
CA THR A 99 -6.68 -9.86 10.66
C THR A 99 -6.15 -8.79 11.62
N CYS A 100 -4.98 -8.22 11.32
CA CYS A 100 -4.43 -7.14 12.15
C CYS A 100 -5.33 -5.90 12.14
N ILE A 101 -6.03 -5.61 11.04
CA ILE A 101 -7.02 -4.53 10.98
C ILE A 101 -8.17 -4.78 11.94
N ASP A 102 -8.72 -5.98 11.93
CA ASP A 102 -9.82 -6.35 12.83
C ASP A 102 -9.36 -6.24 14.30
N ASP A 103 -8.14 -6.69 14.61
CA ASP A 103 -7.58 -6.63 15.96
C ASP A 103 -7.33 -5.19 16.45
N ILE A 104 -6.91 -4.27 15.57
CA ILE A 104 -6.61 -2.88 15.96
C ILE A 104 -7.86 -1.99 15.99
N ALA A 105 -8.86 -2.27 15.13
CA ALA A 105 -10.10 -1.51 15.06
C ALA A 105 -10.86 -1.48 16.41
N ASP A 106 -10.67 -2.53 17.22
CA ASP A 106 -11.35 -2.73 18.50
C ASP A 106 -10.72 -1.97 19.68
N VAL A 107 -9.53 -1.37 19.52
CA VAL A 107 -8.67 -0.96 20.66
C VAL A 107 -8.02 0.43 20.54
N GLU A 108 -8.40 1.24 19.53
CA GLU A 108 -7.83 2.58 19.27
C GLU A 108 -6.27 2.59 19.20
N ILE A 109 -5.66 1.52 18.69
CA ILE A 109 -4.20 1.40 18.61
C ILE A 109 -3.64 2.12 17.38
N GLY A 110 -2.55 2.88 17.51
CA GLY A 110 -1.89 3.48 16.35
C GLY A 110 -1.39 2.45 15.33
N CYS A 111 -0.96 2.89 14.15
CA CYS A 111 -0.35 2.01 13.16
C CYS A 111 0.80 1.16 13.79
N PRO A 112 0.82 -0.18 13.67
CA PRO A 112 1.80 -1.01 14.37
C PRO A 112 3.23 -0.88 13.83
N THR A 113 3.41 -0.27 12.65
CA THR A 113 4.73 -0.08 12.03
C THR A 113 5.34 1.28 12.37
N CYS A 114 4.54 2.35 12.41
CA CYS A 114 5.02 3.72 12.63
C CYS A 114 4.45 4.43 13.86
N PHE A 115 3.54 3.78 14.59
CA PHE A 115 2.87 4.29 15.79
C PHE A 115 2.09 5.60 15.59
N ASN A 116 1.72 5.94 14.34
CA ASN A 116 0.86 7.10 14.08
C ASN A 116 -0.50 6.91 14.80
N PRO A 117 -0.86 7.77 15.78
CA PRO A 117 -1.99 7.57 16.67
C PRO A 117 -3.35 8.00 16.08
N ASN A 118 -3.37 8.65 14.91
CA ASN A 118 -4.60 9.29 14.37
C ASN A 118 -5.61 8.31 13.74
N PHE A 119 -5.46 7.00 13.96
CA PHE A 119 -5.75 6.02 12.92
C PHE A 119 -7.08 5.28 13.01
N ILE A 120 -7.66 5.12 14.20
CA ILE A 120 -8.62 4.02 14.41
C ILE A 120 -10.02 4.45 14.84
N SER A 121 -10.17 5.61 15.47
CA SER A 121 -11.45 5.95 16.10
C SER A 121 -12.59 6.29 15.12
N LEU A 122 -12.38 6.21 13.80
CA LEU A 122 -13.33 6.73 12.80
C LEU A 122 -13.59 5.84 11.57
N PHE A 123 -12.98 4.66 11.43
CA PHE A 123 -13.10 3.85 10.21
C PHE A 123 -13.68 2.46 10.46
N ASP A 124 -14.67 2.09 9.63
CA ASP A 124 -15.16 0.72 9.51
C ASP A 124 -14.06 -0.18 8.89
N SER A 125 -13.95 -1.45 9.28
CA SER A 125 -12.93 -2.38 8.74
C SER A 125 -13.07 -2.57 7.21
N GLU A 126 -14.25 -2.29 6.65
CA GLU A 126 -14.49 -2.25 5.20
C GLU A 126 -13.82 -1.05 4.49
N CYS A 127 -13.37 -0.03 5.23
CA CYS A 127 -12.73 1.17 4.69
C CYS A 127 -11.26 0.97 4.33
N PHE A 128 -10.63 -0.12 4.78
CA PHE A 128 -9.22 -0.35 4.51
C PHE A 128 -9.01 -0.86 3.09
N ILE A 129 -8.20 -0.13 2.34
CA ILE A 129 -8.07 -0.28 0.89
C ILE A 129 -7.00 -1.32 0.57
N LYS A 130 -7.17 -2.08 -0.51
CA LYS A 130 -6.21 -3.11 -0.91
C LYS A 130 -4.92 -2.50 -1.45
N ASN A 131 -3.76 -3.03 -1.08
CA ASN A 131 -2.51 -2.71 -1.80
C ASN A 131 -2.43 -3.55 -3.09
N TYR A 132 -2.96 -3.04 -4.20
CA TYR A 132 -3.12 -3.83 -5.43
C TYR A 132 -1.80 -4.30 -6.04
N LEU A 133 -0.74 -3.49 -5.95
CA LEU A 133 0.58 -3.87 -6.46
C LEU A 133 1.23 -4.95 -5.58
N LEU A 134 1.09 -4.86 -4.26
CA LEU A 134 1.58 -5.93 -3.37
C LEU A 134 0.78 -7.23 -3.54
N ILE A 135 -0.53 -7.14 -3.81
CA ILE A 135 -1.34 -8.32 -4.16
C ILE A 135 -0.81 -8.97 -5.43
N GLU A 136 -0.40 -8.19 -6.43
CA GLU A 136 0.20 -8.72 -7.65
C GLU A 136 1.53 -9.42 -7.37
N ILE A 137 2.39 -8.87 -6.50
CA ILE A 137 3.60 -9.57 -6.02
C ILE A 137 3.22 -10.92 -5.43
N VAL A 138 2.32 -10.93 -4.44
CA VAL A 138 1.95 -12.13 -3.67
C VAL A 138 1.32 -13.20 -4.56
N ARG A 139 0.67 -12.84 -5.67
CA ARG A 139 0.12 -13.79 -6.64
C ARG A 139 1.17 -14.47 -7.51
N ASN A 140 2.27 -13.78 -7.79
CA ASN A 140 3.28 -14.21 -8.76
C ASN A 140 4.55 -14.76 -8.09
N TYR A 141 4.55 -14.88 -6.77
CA TYR A 141 5.61 -15.49 -5.95
C TYR A 141 5.18 -16.89 -5.52
#